data_AF-A0A2D8XNI1-F1
#
_entry.id   AF-A0A2D8XNI1-F1
#
_cell.length_a   1.000
_cell.length_b   1.000
_cell.length_c   1.000
_cell.angle_alpha   90.00
_cell.angle_beta   90.00
_cell.angle_gamma   90.00
#
_symmetry.space_group_name_H-M   'P 1'
#
loop_
_entity.id
_entity.type
_entity.pdbx_description
1 polymer ?
#
loop_
_entity_poly.entity_id
_entity_poly.type
_entity_poly.pdbx_seq_one_letter_code
_entity_poly.pdbx_strand_id
1 'polypeptide(L)'
;MEAIVLVFFLNGAPIEFMGHYESANGSWQRMQIQNCLKVKRQLKRHGWSQPITGSARYSCEMRNVTYGTSYDGKEIVVAIH
;
A
#
# COMPACT_ATOMS: atom_id res chain seq x y z
N MET A 1 11.81 -2.33 -10.98
CA MET A 1 12.56 -1.84 -9.80
C MET A 1 11.93 -2.44 -8.57
N GLU A 2 12.70 -2.80 -7.54
CA GLU A 2 12.13 -3.33 -6.31
C GLU A 2 11.68 -2.21 -5.37
N ALA A 3 10.50 -2.37 -4.76
CA ALA A 3 9.95 -1.44 -3.78
C ALA A 3 9.11 -2.17 -2.73
N ILE A 4 9.07 -1.59 -1.52
CA ILE A 4 8.09 -2.00 -0.52
C ILE A 4 6.73 -1.45 -0.93
N VAL A 5 5.72 -2.32 -0.95
CA VAL A 5 4.33 -1.95 -1.21
C VAL A 5 3.43 -2.51 -0.10
N LEU A 6 2.37 -1.77 0.22
CA LEU A 6 1.27 -2.31 1.00
C LEU A 6 0.25 -2.87 0.00
N VAL A 7 0.02 -4.17 0.06
CA VAL A 7 -0.93 -4.88 -0.83
C VAL A 7 -2.17 -5.24 -0.04
N PHE A 8 -3.32 -4.93 -0.60
CA PHE A 8 -4.62 -5.37 -0.11
C PHE A 8 -5.04 -6.64 -0.83
N PHE A 9 -5.27 -7.70 -0.05
CA PHE A 9 -5.80 -8.96 -0.55
C PHE A 9 -7.25 -9.12 -0.13
N LEU A 10 -8.09 -9.55 -1.06
CA LEU A 10 -9.45 -10.01 -0.82
C LEU A 10 -9.58 -11.44 -1.33
N ASN A 11 -9.94 -12.36 -0.45
CA ASN A 11 -10.04 -13.79 -0.74
C ASN A 11 -8.77 -14.39 -1.35
N GLY A 12 -7.60 -13.92 -0.88
CA GLY A 12 -6.30 -14.36 -1.36
C GLY A 12 -5.81 -13.71 -2.65
N ALA A 13 -6.66 -12.97 -3.37
CA ALA A 13 -6.27 -12.22 -4.57
C ALA A 13 -5.84 -10.79 -4.22
N PRO A 14 -4.72 -10.28 -4.77
CA PRO A 14 -4.35 -8.88 -4.62
C PRO A 14 -5.31 -8.02 -5.45
N ILE A 15 -5.98 -7.05 -4.82
CA ILE A 15 -6.95 -6.19 -5.50
C ILE A 15 -6.52 -4.72 -5.53
N GLU A 16 -5.69 -4.29 -4.57
CA GLU A 16 -5.14 -2.95 -4.54
C GLU A 16 -3.71 -2.97 -3.97
N PHE A 17 -2.94 -1.94 -4.30
CA PHE A 17 -1.61 -1.73 -3.75
C PHE A 17 -1.30 -0.24 -3.64
N MET A 18 -0.41 0.10 -2.71
CA MET A 18 0.16 1.43 -2.59
C MET A 18 1.66 1.34 -2.33
N GLY A 19 2.44 2.12 -3.06
CA GLY A 19 3.90 2.22 -2.92
C GLY A 19 4.37 3.53 -2.31
N HIS A 20 3.44 4.44 -2.00
CA HIS A 20 3.71 5.76 -1.45
C HIS A 20 2.63 6.12 -0.43
N TYR A 21 2.96 7.04 0.46
CA TYR A 21 2.04 7.56 1.46
C TYR A 21 2.37 9.03 1.75
N GLU A 22 1.39 9.75 2.28
CA GLU A 22 1.60 11.09 2.81
C GLU A 22 2.05 10.97 4.28
N SER A 23 3.22 11.50 4.60
CA SER A 23 3.72 11.54 5.97
C SER A 23 3.02 12.63 6.79
N ALA A 24 3.19 12.59 8.12
CA ALA A 24 2.51 13.52 9.04
C ALA A 24 2.80 15.01 8.78
N ASN A 25 3.86 15.33 8.06
CA ASN A 25 4.23 16.68 7.62
C ASN A 25 3.73 17.02 6.20
N GLY A 26 2.84 16.21 5.61
CA GLY A 26 2.28 16.43 4.27
C GLY A 26 3.23 16.08 3.11
N SER A 27 4.38 15.45 3.38
CA SER A 27 5.31 15.07 2.31
C SER A 27 4.89 13.75 1.65
N TRP A 28 4.90 13.71 0.32
CA TRP A 28 4.68 12.47 -0.43
C TRP A 28 5.95 11.63 -0.44
N GLN A 29 5.90 10.43 0.14
CA GLN A 29 7.08 9.59 0.35
C GLN A 29 6.88 8.18 -0.18
N ARG A 30 7.94 7.63 -0.78
CA ARG A 30 8.03 6.19 -1.08
C ARG A 30 7.88 5.38 0.21
N MET A 31 7.17 4.28 0.10
CA MET A 31 6.94 3.35 1.19
C MET A 31 8.24 2.62 1.54
N GLN A 32 8.51 2.56 2.84
CA GLN A 32 9.57 1.73 3.43
C GLN A 32 8.91 0.73 4.38
N ILE A 33 9.61 -0.35 4.74
CA ILE A 33 9.04 -1.42 5.57
C ILE A 33 8.48 -0.91 6.90
N GLN A 34 9.19 0.01 7.58
CA GLN A 34 8.74 0.58 8.85
C GLN A 34 7.44 1.39 8.69
N ASN A 35 7.32 2.17 7.62
CA ASN A 35 6.15 3.00 7.35
C ASN A 35 4.98 2.16 6.84
N CYS A 36 5.23 1.14 6.02
CA CYS A 36 4.22 0.16 5.62
C CYS A 36 3.57 -0.50 6.83
N LEU A 37 4.38 -0.95 7.80
CA LEU A 37 3.86 -1.54 9.04
C LEU A 37 3.05 -0.54 9.87
N LYS A 38 3.44 0.75 9.91
CA LYS A 38 2.67 1.80 10.59
C LYS A 38 1.31 2.02 9.90
N VAL A 39 1.30 2.16 8.58
CA VAL A 39 0.07 2.34 7.78
C VAL A 39 -0.85 1.13 7.94
N LYS A 40 -0.32 -0.10 7.82
CA LYS A 40 -1.07 -1.34 8.06
C LYS A 40 -1.72 -1.36 9.45
N ARG A 41 -1.00 -0.95 10.50
CA ARG A 41 -1.55 -0.87 11.87
C ARG A 41 -2.62 0.22 11.99
N GLN A 42 -2.45 1.35 11.30
CA GLN A 42 -3.44 2.42 11.28
C GLN A 42 -4.74 1.99 10.59
N LEU A 43 -4.65 1.35 9.42
CA LEU A 43 -5.80 0.77 8.72
C LEU A 43 -6.55 -0.22 9.61
N LYS A 44 -5.84 -1.14 10.28
CA LYS A 44 -6.45 -2.06 11.24
C LYS A 44 -7.19 -1.33 12.37
N ARG A 45 -6.61 -0.27 12.93
CA ARG A 45 -7.23 0.56 13.98
C ARG A 45 -8.48 1.30 13.49
N HIS A 46 -8.50 1.68 12.22
CA HIS A 46 -9.64 2.32 11.57
C HIS A 46 -10.71 1.34 11.08
N GLY A 47 -10.65 0.08 11.47
CA GLY A 47 -11.65 -0.93 11.12
C GLY A 47 -11.48 -1.56 9.74
N TRP A 48 -10.45 -1.19 8.97
CA TRP A 48 -10.12 -1.79 7.66
C TRP A 48 -9.47 -3.16 7.81
N SER A 49 -10.04 -4.03 8.64
CA SER A 49 -9.45 -5.31 8.99
C SER A 49 -10.24 -6.52 8.51
N GLN A 50 -11.55 -6.40 8.28
CA GLN A 50 -12.40 -7.52 7.90
C GLN A 50 -13.65 -7.06 7.12
N PRO A 51 -13.88 -7.54 5.89
CA PRO A 51 -15.16 -7.38 5.20
C PRO A 51 -16.22 -8.28 5.84
N ILE A 52 -17.49 -7.93 5.62
CA ILE A 52 -18.66 -8.71 6.08
C ILE A 52 -18.66 -10.12 5.47
N THR A 53 -18.06 -10.27 4.29
CA THR A 53 -17.87 -11.57 3.63
C THR A 53 -16.44 -11.69 3.08
N GLY A 54 -15.84 -12.88 3.23
CA GLY A 54 -14.51 -13.16 2.72
C GLY A 54 -13.36 -12.82 3.68
N SER A 55 -12.14 -13.17 3.26
CA SER A 55 -10.92 -12.88 4.02
C SER A 55 -10.21 -11.66 3.41
N ALA A 56 -10.17 -10.55 4.14
CA ALA A 56 -9.33 -9.43 3.74
C ALA A 56 -8.08 -9.32 4.61
N ARG A 57 -6.96 -9.00 3.98
CA ARG A 57 -5.71 -8.74 4.69
C ARG A 57 -4.87 -7.72 3.96
N TYR A 58 -4.16 -6.92 4.74
CA TYR A 58 -3.07 -6.10 4.25
C TYR A 58 -1.73 -6.78 4.47
N SER A 59 -0.83 -6.67 3.49
CA SER A 59 0.51 -7.26 3.50
C SER A 59 1.55 -6.20 3.14
N CYS A 60 2.70 -6.20 3.81
CA CYS A 60 3.84 -5.38 3.41
C CYS A 60 4.80 -6.29 2.66
N GLU A 61 5.02 -6.03 1.37
CA GLU A 61 5.75 -6.92 0.48
C GLU A 61 6.82 -6.15 -0.28
N MET A 62 7.96 -6.79 -0.51
CA MET A 62 8.91 -6.34 -1.54
C MET A 62 8.39 -6.86 -2.88
N ARG A 63 8.18 -5.98 -3.85
CA ARG A 63 7.68 -6.32 -5.19
C ARG A 63 8.51 -5.63 -6.26
N ASN A 64 8.56 -6.25 -7.43
CA ASN A 64 8.96 -5.54 -8.63
C ASN A 64 7.81 -4.62 -9.03
N VAL A 65 8.12 -3.33 -9.26
CA VAL A 65 7.12 -2.31 -9.54
C VAL A 65 7.46 -1.50 -10.78
N THR A 66 6.40 -0.96 -11.37
CA THR A 66 6.46 0.12 -12.36
C THR A 66 6.03 1.41 -11.70
N TYR A 67 6.84 2.47 -11.82
CA TYR A 67 6.47 3.81 -11.39
C TYR A 67 5.80 4.58 -12.52
N GLY A 68 4.92 5.50 -12.15
CA GLY A 68 4.32 6.48 -13.03
C GLY A 68 4.07 7.78 -12.27
N THR A 69 3.33 8.68 -12.91
CA THR A 69 2.96 9.96 -12.32
C THR A 69 1.44 10.02 -12.18
N SER A 70 0.96 10.35 -10.99
CA SER A 70 -0.46 10.60 -10.74
C SER A 70 -0.93 11.89 -11.42
N TYR A 71 -2.25 12.10 -11.43
CA TYR A 71 -2.85 13.31 -12.00
C TYR A 71 -2.34 14.61 -11.33
N ASP A 72 -2.01 14.58 -10.04
CA ASP A 72 -1.47 15.71 -9.29
C ASP A 72 0.08 15.81 -9.34
N GLY A 73 0.72 15.10 -10.28
CA GLY A 73 2.17 15.22 -10.53
C GLY A 73 3.05 14.45 -9.55
N LYS A 74 2.49 13.61 -8.68
CA LYS A 74 3.25 12.80 -7.72
C LYS A 74 3.69 11.48 -8.33
N GLU A 75 4.89 11.03 -7.98
CA GLU A 75 5.32 9.67 -8.36
C GLU A 75 4.47 8.64 -7.63
N ILE A 76 3.95 7.65 -8.34
CA ILE A 76 3.17 6.55 -7.76
C ILE A 76 3.63 5.20 -8.33
N VAL A 77 3.33 4.11 -7.62
CA VAL A 77 3.40 2.77 -8.21
C VAL A 77 2.13 2.53 -9.01
N VAL A 78 2.27 2.19 -10.29
CA VAL A 78 1.15 1.92 -11.21
C VAL A 78 0.94 0.44 -11.49
N ALA A 79 1.93 -0.40 -11.19
CA ALA A 79 1.83 -1.86 -11.31
C ALA A 79 2.79 -2.57 -10.36
N ILE A 80 2.41 -3.76 -9.91
CA ILE A 80 3.24 -4.72 -9.17
C ILE A 80 3.37 -6.01 -9.98
N HIS A 81 4.54 -6.65 -9.93
CA HIS A 81 4.88 -7.89 -10.62
C HIS A 81 5.32 -8.97 -9.62
#